data_AF-A0A9X5XDJ0-F1
#
_entry.id   AF-A0A9X5XDJ0-F1
#
_cell.length_a   1.000
_cell.length_b   1.000
_cell.length_c   1.000
_cell.angle_alpha   90.00
_cell.angle_beta   90.00
_cell.angle_gamma   90.00
#
_symmetry.space_group_name_H-M   'P 1'
#
loop_
_entity.id
_entity.type
_entity.pdbx_description
1 polymer ?
#
loop_
_entity_poly.entity_id
_entity_poly.type
_entity_poly.pdbx_seq_one_letter_code
_entity_poly.pdbx_strand_id
1 'polypeptide(L)' 'LLAEDAKASDFENFSEEEFAVRAALIEEAGGREWTAQEARRQHTIAIEALDAVEMPDQVRAQLVALADFVVVRKR' A
#
# COMPACT_ATOMS: atom_id res chain seq x y z
N LEU A 1 8.91 -8.35 -22.06
CA LEU A 1 9.21 -7.53 -23.25
C LEU A 1 8.01 -7.44 -24.21
N LEU A 2 7.75 -8.37 -25.13
CA LEU A 2 6.61 -8.19 -26.08
C LEU A 2 5.20 -8.16 -25.43
N ALA A 3 4.98 -8.92 -24.35
CA ALA A 3 3.70 -8.92 -23.63
C ALA A 3 3.53 -7.73 -22.64
N GLU A 4 4.62 -7.03 -22.31
CA GLU A 4 4.56 -5.82 -21.47
C GLU A 4 4.28 -4.59 -22.32
N ASP A 5 4.90 -4.49 -23.51
CA ASP A 5 4.63 -3.42 -24.48
C ASP A 5 3.17 -3.42 -24.96
N ALA A 6 2.58 -4.60 -25.17
CA ALA A 6 1.16 -4.71 -25.57
C ALA A 6 0.19 -4.23 -24.48
N LYS A 7 0.55 -4.33 -23.20
CA LYS A 7 -0.29 -3.79 -22.11
C LYS A 7 -0.18 -2.27 -22.04
N ALA A 8 1.01 -1.70 -22.27
CA ALA A 8 1.21 -0.26 -22.21
C ALA A 8 0.34 0.50 -23.23
N SER A 9 0.17 -0.02 -24.45
CA SER A 9 -0.67 0.61 -25.48
C SER A 9 -2.17 0.59 -25.19
N ASP A 10 -2.66 -0.39 -24.43
CA ASP A 10 -4.08 -0.48 -24.06
C ASP A 10 -4.43 0.52 -22.95
N PHE A 11 -3.52 0.73 -22.00
CA PHE A 11 -3.72 1.69 -20.90
C PHE A 11 -3.76 3.15 -21.36
N GLU A 12 -3.01 3.53 -22.39
CA GLU A 12 -3.05 4.89 -22.96
C GLU A 12 -4.35 5.19 -23.72
N ASN A 13 -5.14 4.17 -24.05
CA ASN A 13 -6.40 4.31 -24.80
C ASN A 13 -7.66 4.15 -23.93
N PHE A 14 -7.53 3.93 -22.62
CA PHE A 14 -8.70 3.81 -21.75
C PHE A 14 -9.28 5.18 -21.40
N SER A 15 -10.61 5.24 -21.44
CA SER A 15 -11.41 6.31 -20.85
C SER A 15 -11.40 6.26 -19.32
N GLU A 16 -11.76 7.37 -18.67
CA GLU A 16 -11.90 7.42 -17.20
C GLU A 16 -12.96 6.42 -16.72
N GLU A 17 -14.05 6.25 -17.47
CA GLU A 17 -15.11 5.26 -17.17
C GLU A 17 -14.56 3.83 -17.18
N GLU A 18 -13.67 3.51 -18.12
CA GLU A 18 -13.01 2.20 -18.21
C GLU A 18 -12.04 1.95 -17.04
N PHE A 19 -11.38 2.98 -16.54
CA PHE A 19 -10.59 2.91 -15.31
C PHE A 19 -11.48 2.71 -14.08
N ALA A 20 -12.59 3.44 -13.98
CA ALA A 20 -13.54 3.34 -12.88
C ALA A 20 -14.14 1.92 -12.77
N VAL A 21 -14.52 1.31 -13.90
CA VAL A 21 -15.02 -0.07 -13.93
C VAL A 21 -13.97 -1.05 -13.41
N ARG A 22 -12.71 -0.92 -13.82
CA ARG A 22 -11.63 -1.80 -13.35
C ARG A 22 -11.33 -1.60 -11.86
N ALA A 23 -11.34 -0.36 -11.38
CA ALA A 23 -11.20 -0.06 -9.96
C ALA A 23 -12.35 -0.67 -9.13
N ALA A 24 -13.59 -0.60 -9.65
CA ALA A 24 -14.75 -1.23 -9.03
C ALA A 24 -14.60 -2.76 -8.96
N LEU A 25 -14.10 -3.41 -10.01
CA LEU A 25 -13.83 -4.86 -10.00
C LEU A 25 -12.75 -5.24 -8.98
N ILE A 26 -11.70 -4.43 -8.83
CA ILE A 26 -10.67 -4.63 -7.80
C ILE A 26 -11.29 -4.53 -6.40
N GLU A 27 -12.18 -3.57 -6.19
CA GLU A 27 -12.86 -3.38 -4.92
C GLU A 27 -13.88 -4.50 -4.62
N GLU A 28 -14.67 -4.91 -5.61
CA GLU A 28 -15.62 -6.02 -5.50
C GLU A 28 -14.91 -7.35 -5.19
N ALA A 29 -13.76 -7.60 -5.82
CA ALA A 29 -12.91 -8.75 -5.50
C ALA A 29 -12.22 -8.66 -4.12
N GLY A 30 -12.45 -7.57 -3.38
CA GLY A 30 -11.90 -7.35 -2.04
C GLY A 30 -10.47 -6.79 -2.02
N GLY A 31 -9.91 -6.41 -3.17
CA GLY A 31 -8.53 -5.94 -3.29
C GLY A 31 -8.25 -4.70 -2.42
N ARG A 32 -9.19 -3.75 -2.37
CA ARG A 32 -9.05 -2.54 -1.53
C ARG A 32 -8.92 -2.90 -0.04
N GLU A 33 -9.83 -3.75 0.44
CA GLU A 33 -9.85 -4.13 1.85
C GLU A 33 -8.64 -5.00 2.21
N TRP A 34 -8.28 -5.94 1.33
CA TRP A 34 -7.08 -6.75 1.51
C TRP A 34 -5.81 -5.89 1.59
N THR A 35 -5.63 -4.91 0.70
CA THR A 35 -4.47 -3.99 0.75
C THR A 35 -4.47 -3.16 2.03
N ALA A 36 -5.63 -2.72 2.52
CA ALA A 36 -5.71 -1.99 3.79
C ALA A 36 -5.32 -2.88 4.98
N GLN A 37 -5.75 -4.14 5.00
CA GLN A 37 -5.36 -5.11 6.02
C GLN A 37 -3.86 -5.43 5.94
N GLU A 38 -3.33 -5.60 4.75
CA GLU A 38 -1.91 -5.90 4.56
C GLU A 38 -1.03 -4.72 4.99
N ALA A 39 -1.46 -3.48 4.72
CA ALA A 39 -0.76 -2.30 5.22
C ALA A 39 -0.73 -2.25 6.77
N ARG A 40 -1.86 -2.57 7.43
CA ARG A 40 -1.92 -2.69 8.91
C ARG A 40 -1.04 -3.82 9.41
N ARG A 41 -1.05 -4.97 8.74
CA ARG A 41 -0.23 -6.13 9.10
C ARG A 41 1.26 -5.81 9.03
N GLN A 42 1.71 -5.22 7.92
CA GLN A 42 3.12 -4.85 7.73
C GLN A 42 3.55 -3.76 8.72
N HIS A 43 2.66 -2.83 9.06
CA HIS A 43 2.89 -1.87 10.13
C HIS A 43 3.13 -2.54 11.48
N THR A 44 2.23 -3.45 11.90
CA THR A 44 2.40 -4.20 13.15
C THR A 44 3.73 -4.94 13.18
N ILE A 45 4.07 -5.66 12.11
CA ILE A 45 5.34 -6.39 12.00
C ILE A 45 6.54 -5.44 12.14
N ALA A 46 6.49 -4.26 11.52
CA ALA A 46 7.56 -3.28 11.59
C ALA A 46 7.74 -2.72 13.01
N ILE A 47 6.64 -2.46 13.73
CA ILE A 47 6.70 -1.99 15.12
C ILE A 47 7.24 -3.09 16.04
N GLU A 48 6.74 -4.32 15.92
CA GLU A 48 7.21 -5.47 16.71
C GLU A 48 8.71 -5.76 16.47
N ALA A 49 9.21 -5.53 15.25
CA ALA A 49 10.64 -5.69 14.96
C ALA A 49 11.53 -4.71 15.75
N LEU A 50 11.00 -3.55 16.14
CA LEU A 50 11.74 -2.61 17.00
C LEU A 50 11.94 -3.16 18.42
N ASP A 51 11.11 -4.10 18.88
CA ASP A 51 11.22 -4.69 20.22
C ASP A 51 12.44 -5.61 20.35
N ALA A 52 12.97 -6.10 19.23
CA ALA A 52 14.14 -6.96 19.19
C ALA A 52 15.48 -6.21 19.33
N VAL A 53 15.47 -4.88 19.37
CA VAL A 53 16.68 -4.03 19.38
C VAL A 53 16.65 -3.07 20.56
N GLU A 54 17.72 -3.09 21.37
CA GLU A 54 17.91 -2.07 22.40
C GLU A 54 18.16 -0.70 21.75
N MET A 55 17.31 0.27 22.10
CA MET A 55 17.44 1.65 21.63
C MET A 55 16.85 2.62 22.66
N PRO A 56 17.29 3.89 22.67
CA PRO A 56 16.65 4.91 23.49
C PRO A 56 15.18 5.09 23.12
N ASP A 57 14.32 5.29 24.12
CA ASP A 57 12.86 5.44 23.92
C ASP A 57 12.50 6.57 22.93
N GLN A 58 13.29 7.64 22.93
CA GLN A 58 13.12 8.76 22.00
C GLN A 58 13.32 8.33 20.53
N VAL A 59 14.28 7.44 20.26
CA VAL A 59 14.56 6.92 18.92
C VAL A 59 13.42 6.00 18.48
N ARG A 60 12.97 5.11 19.38
CA ARG A 60 11.81 4.26 19.15
C ARG A 60 10.57 5.09 18.78
N ALA A 61 10.29 6.14 19.55
CA ALA A 61 9.14 7.01 19.30
C ALA A 61 9.19 7.69 17.93
N GLN A 62 10.38 8.11 17.47
CA GLN A 62 10.56 8.71 16.14
C GLN A 62 10.35 7.68 15.02
N LEU A 63 10.84 6.45 15.18
CA LEU A 63 10.65 5.38 14.20
C LEU A 63 9.18 4.95 14.09
N VAL A 64 8.47 4.85 15.22
CA VAL A 64 7.03 4.59 15.24
C VAL A 64 6.28 5.69 14.48
N ALA A 65 6.60 6.96 14.73
CA ALA A 65 5.96 8.08 14.04
C ALA A 65 6.17 8.06 12.52
N LEU A 66 7.34 7.60 12.06
CA LEU A 66 7.62 7.39 10.63
C LEU A 66 6.77 6.24 10.05
N ALA A 67 6.63 5.13 10.76
CA ALA A 67 5.80 4.01 10.34
C ALA A 67 4.32 4.41 10.24
N ASP A 68 3.81 5.17 11.21
CA ASP A 68 2.44 5.69 11.21
C ASP A 68 2.20 6.62 10.01
N PHE A 69 3.17 7.48 9.70
CA PHE A 69 3.09 8.39 8.56
C PHE A 69 3.01 7.64 7.21
N VAL A 70 3.79 6.57 7.04
CA VAL A 70 3.85 5.81 5.77
C VAL A 70 2.52 5.10 5.45
N VAL A 71 1.81 4.61 6.47
CA VAL A 71 0.56 3.86 6.28
C VAL A 71 -0.64 4.80 6.10
N VAL A 72 -0.59 5.99 6.71
CA VAL A 72 -1.64 7.01 6.54
C VAL A 72 -1.33 7.86 5.32
N ARG A 73 -1.81 7.44 4.15
CA ARG A 73 -2.01 8.40 3.06
C ARG A 73 -3.19 9.29 3.44
N LYS A 74 -2.92 10.47 4.02
CA LYS A 74 -3.94 11.52 4.11
C LYS A 74 -4.46 11.79 2.69
N ARG A 75 -5.78 11.79 2.55
CA ARG A 75 -6.46 12.31 1.37
C ARG A 75 -6.10 13.77 1.16
#